data_AF-A0A437Q639-F1
#
_entry.id   AF-A0A437Q639-F1
#
_cell.length_a   1.000
_cell.length_b   1.000
_cell.length_c   1.000
_cell.angle_alpha   90.00
_cell.angle_beta   90.00
_cell.angle_gamma   90.00
#
_symmetry.space_group_name_H-M   'P 1'
#
loop_
_entity.id
_entity.type
_entity.pdbx_description
1 polymer ?
#
loop_
_entity_poly.entity_id
_entity_poly.type
_entity_poly.pdbx_seq_one_letter_code
_entity_poly.pdbx_strand_id
1 'polypeptide(L)'
;MMDVKCKECHGSVDTKAKFCSHCGVSEPSINTEDVRIQGRPDSESFESTQSNLTRKQRASWFEVASTVFCWIFGVLFFLLGLLCLVVSLQGALLSFLAAALLLPPIRNKFYNRTNITIKPVLRLSAILFLFIGVIFFMIGQGTPTEYANPEDPELLTSENNSPSPEMKDYPATEATEAEEIEKRKNQLLLELRGIPASQYAQNEKKYNELVNLFPDNTFFLKKRDFYRSKRAEKEAKQLVKEGDRGNGESRVNFIENYTCKSGYSIMLRHIDDKDFIQINGTGWLPVAEYNDWSLIETVYENNRWKFRDQASSRGLLLNVESDQSYTCKWTHNY
;
A
#
# COMPACT_ATOMS: atom_id res chain seq x y z
N MET A 1 20.05 -13.98 50.45
CA MET A 1 19.40 -12.95 51.29
C MET A 1 20.46 -11.92 51.60
N MET A 2 20.19 -10.64 51.37
CA MET A 2 21.16 -9.57 51.66
C MET A 2 21.03 -9.21 53.14
N ASP A 3 22.11 -9.42 53.90
CA ASP A 3 22.15 -9.08 55.32
C ASP A 3 22.35 -7.56 55.46
N VAL A 4 21.36 -6.88 56.03
CA VAL A 4 21.41 -5.44 56.28
C VAL A 4 21.82 -5.21 57.74
N LYS A 5 22.75 -4.29 57.97
CA LYS A 5 23.25 -3.97 59.32
C LYS A 5 22.43 -2.85 59.96
N CYS A 6 22.08 -3.01 61.24
CA CYS A 6 21.44 -1.97 62.03
C CYS A 6 22.42 -0.81 62.29
N LYS A 7 21.96 0.45 62.15
CA LYS A 7 22.80 1.63 62.37
C LYS A 7 23.28 1.80 63.82
N GLU A 8 22.49 1.36 64.79
CA GLU A 8 22.80 1.54 66.22
C GLU A 8 23.75 0.49 66.77
N CYS A 9 23.55 -0.80 66.40
CA CYS A 9 24.33 -1.91 66.97
C CYS A 9 25.18 -2.69 65.97
N HIS A 10 25.10 -2.35 64.68
CA HIS A 10 25.79 -3.03 63.58
C HIS A 10 25.49 -4.54 63.41
N GLY A 11 24.54 -5.09 64.16
CA GLY A 11 24.04 -6.46 64.01
C GLY A 11 23.24 -6.63 62.72
N SER A 12 23.24 -7.85 62.17
CA SER A 12 22.43 -8.19 60.99
C SER A 12 20.95 -8.24 61.33
N VAL A 13 20.12 -7.65 60.48
CA VAL A 13 18.66 -7.58 60.67
C VAL A 13 17.96 -7.93 59.36
N ASP A 14 16.88 -8.69 59.44
CA ASP A 14 15.99 -8.94 58.31
C ASP A 14 15.30 -7.62 57.90
N THR A 15 15.39 -7.28 56.61
CA THR A 15 14.72 -6.13 55.99
C THR A 15 13.21 -6.02 56.26
N LYS A 16 12.55 -7.12 56.68
CA LYS A 16 11.13 -7.15 57.01
C LYS A 16 10.83 -7.06 58.51
N ALA A 17 11.84 -7.09 59.37
CA ALA A 17 11.64 -7.05 60.81
C ALA A 17 11.32 -5.62 61.29
N LYS A 18 10.25 -5.48 62.08
CA LYS A 18 9.86 -4.18 62.68
C LYS A 18 10.81 -3.70 63.78
N PHE A 19 11.59 -4.61 64.36
CA PHE A 19 12.53 -4.33 65.44
C PHE A 19 13.85 -5.04 65.18
N CYS A 20 14.95 -4.42 65.60
CA CYS A 20 16.25 -5.08 65.58
C CYS A 20 16.31 -6.18 66.66
N SER A 21 16.65 -7.41 66.26
CA SER A 21 16.83 -8.55 67.17
C SER A 21 17.98 -8.37 68.17
N HIS A 22 18.94 -7.48 67.89
CA HIS A 22 20.12 -7.27 68.71
C HIS A 22 19.99 -6.10 69.70
N CYS A 23 19.35 -4.99 69.31
CA CYS A 23 19.26 -3.80 70.17
C CYS A 23 17.82 -3.35 70.51
N GLY A 24 16.80 -3.97 69.92
CA GLY A 24 15.40 -3.65 70.22
C GLY A 24 14.86 -2.34 69.64
N VAL A 25 15.66 -1.59 68.87
CA VAL A 25 15.20 -0.34 68.26
C VAL A 25 14.09 -0.62 67.25
N SER A 26 13.01 0.16 67.33
CA SER A 26 11.89 0.14 66.38
C SER A 26 12.32 0.83 65.09
N GLU A 27 12.11 0.17 63.95
CA GLU A 27 12.50 0.65 62.62
C GLU A 27 14.01 0.94 62.51
N PRO A 28 14.86 -0.10 62.43
CA PRO A 28 16.30 0.07 62.29
C PRO A 28 16.60 0.87 61.01
N SER A 29 17.03 2.12 61.17
CA SER A 29 17.43 2.94 60.03
C SER A 29 18.57 2.24 59.30
N ILE A 30 18.33 1.92 58.02
CA ILE A 30 19.31 1.21 57.19
C ILE A 30 20.28 2.24 56.63
N ASN A 31 21.57 2.04 56.86
CA ASN A 31 22.59 2.94 56.32
C ASN A 31 22.67 2.77 54.80
N THR A 32 22.07 3.69 54.05
CA THR A 32 21.86 3.56 52.60
C THR A 32 23.16 3.73 51.80
N GLU A 33 24.24 4.19 52.44
CA GLU A 33 25.55 4.38 51.81
C GLU A 33 26.26 3.05 51.50
N ASP A 34 26.05 1.99 52.30
CA ASP A 34 26.70 0.69 52.07
C ASP A 34 26.04 -0.15 50.96
N VAL A 35 24.82 0.22 50.52
CA VAL A 35 24.14 -0.49 49.42
C VAL A 35 24.69 -0.08 48.05
N ARG A 36 25.51 0.98 47.97
CA ARG A 36 25.91 1.58 46.69
C ARG A 36 27.21 1.04 46.08
N ILE A 37 27.99 0.21 46.78
CA ILE A 37 29.37 -0.10 46.37
C ILE A 37 29.59 -1.55 45.86
N GLN A 38 28.63 -2.48 45.97
CA GLN A 38 28.82 -3.87 45.52
C GLN A 38 28.03 -4.30 44.28
N GLY A 39 27.68 -3.36 43.41
CA GLY A 39 27.17 -3.68 42.08
C GLY A 39 27.87 -2.83 41.03
N ARG A 40 29.00 -3.32 40.51
CA ARG A 40 29.40 -2.98 39.14
C ARG A 40 28.34 -3.63 38.24
N PRO A 41 27.45 -2.87 37.60
CA PRO A 41 26.51 -3.47 36.68
C PRO A 41 27.28 -3.74 35.41
N ASP A 42 27.37 -5.01 35.04
CA ASP A 42 27.64 -5.40 33.67
C ASP A 42 26.63 -4.66 32.79
N SER A 43 27.14 -4.06 31.71
CA SER A 43 26.54 -2.99 30.91
C SER A 43 25.31 -3.40 30.08
N GLU A 44 24.53 -4.39 30.51
CA GLU A 44 23.43 -4.97 29.72
C GLU A 44 22.01 -4.81 30.32
N SER A 45 21.83 -4.21 31.50
CA SER A 45 20.49 -4.20 32.16
C SER A 45 19.79 -2.84 32.29
N PHE A 46 20.41 -1.73 31.89
CA PHE A 46 19.88 -0.38 32.13
C PHE A 46 18.80 0.08 31.11
N GLU A 47 18.61 -0.61 29.97
CA GLU A 47 17.55 -0.28 29.01
C GLU A 47 16.15 -0.78 29.42
N SER A 48 16.04 -1.69 30.39
CA SER A 48 14.75 -2.34 30.70
C SER A 48 13.80 -1.51 31.58
N THR A 49 14.29 -0.45 32.24
CA THR A 49 13.45 0.33 33.18
C THR A 49 12.87 1.61 32.57
N GLN A 50 13.50 2.21 31.55
CA GLN A 50 12.90 3.35 30.82
C GLN A 50 11.74 2.96 29.90
N SER A 51 11.66 1.69 29.45
CA SER A 51 10.59 1.22 28.57
C SER A 51 9.23 1.05 29.28
N ASN A 52 9.21 0.92 30.61
CA ASN A 52 7.97 0.67 31.36
C ASN A 52 7.19 1.95 31.69
N LEU A 53 7.85 3.11 31.87
CA LEU A 53 7.17 4.39 32.10
C LEU A 53 6.49 4.94 30.84
N THR A 54 7.11 4.75 29.66
CA THR A 54 6.52 5.16 28.38
C THR A 54 5.30 4.32 27.98
N ARG A 55 5.21 3.06 28.43
CA ARG A 55 4.08 2.18 28.15
C ARG A 55 2.79 2.60 28.84
N LYS A 56 2.88 3.06 30.10
CA LYS A 56 1.70 3.51 30.86
C LYS A 56 1.17 4.86 30.37
N GLN A 57 2.07 5.75 29.95
CA GLN A 57 1.71 7.07 29.45
C GLN A 57 1.13 7.03 28.02
N ARG A 58 1.57 6.08 27.17
CA ARG A 58 0.93 5.83 25.87
C ARG A 58 -0.51 5.32 26.02
N ALA A 59 -0.80 4.49 27.02
CA ALA A 59 -2.13 3.91 27.19
C ALA A 59 -3.24 4.95 27.44
N SER A 60 -2.97 6.00 28.24
CA SER A 60 -4.01 7.00 28.55
C SER A 60 -4.35 7.90 27.36
N TRP A 61 -3.36 8.23 26.52
CA TRP A 61 -3.60 9.06 25.34
C TRP A 61 -4.48 8.34 24.31
N PHE A 62 -4.32 7.03 24.14
CA PHE A 62 -5.18 6.24 23.27
C PHE A 62 -6.65 6.22 23.73
N GLU A 63 -6.93 6.20 25.04
CA GLU A 63 -8.30 6.23 25.56
C GLU A 63 -8.99 7.57 25.26
N VAL A 64 -8.28 8.69 25.49
CA VAL A 64 -8.79 10.04 25.18
C VAL A 64 -8.99 10.20 23.68
N ALA A 65 -7.98 9.86 22.87
CA ALA A 65 -8.04 9.97 21.43
C ALA A 65 -9.20 9.14 20.85
N SER A 66 -9.37 7.89 21.29
CA SER A 66 -10.45 7.02 20.81
C SER A 66 -11.84 7.60 21.11
N THR A 67 -12.00 8.27 22.26
CA THR A 67 -13.26 8.91 22.65
C THR A 67 -13.58 10.09 21.73
N VAL A 68 -12.58 10.93 21.44
CA VAL A 68 -12.73 12.07 20.51
C VAL A 68 -13.06 11.60 19.10
N PHE A 69 -12.35 10.57 18.60
CA PHE A 69 -12.64 9.98 17.29
C PHE A 69 -14.07 9.42 17.23
N CYS A 70 -14.54 8.71 18.25
CA CYS A 70 -15.91 8.18 18.29
C CYS A 70 -16.97 9.29 18.20
N TRP A 71 -16.73 10.46 18.80
CA TRP A 71 -17.61 11.62 18.67
C TRP A 71 -17.62 12.19 17.25
N ILE A 72 -16.44 12.43 16.67
CA ILE A 72 -16.32 12.98 15.32
C ILE A 72 -17.02 12.06 14.31
N PHE A 73 -16.69 10.77 14.31
CA PHE A 73 -17.31 9.82 13.40
C PHE A 73 -18.80 9.61 13.71
N GLY A 74 -19.19 9.56 14.99
CA GLY A 74 -20.60 9.41 15.37
C GLY A 74 -21.49 10.55 14.84
N VAL A 75 -21.02 11.80 14.94
CA VAL A 75 -21.72 12.98 14.39
C VAL A 75 -21.72 12.94 12.86
N LEU A 76 -20.59 12.59 12.24
CA LEU A 76 -20.49 12.46 10.78
C LEU A 76 -21.48 11.42 10.22
N PHE A 77 -21.57 10.23 10.81
CA PHE A 77 -22.52 9.20 10.40
C PHE A 77 -23.97 9.60 10.64
N PHE A 78 -24.26 10.36 11.70
CA PHE A 78 -25.60 10.88 11.94
C PHE A 78 -26.01 11.86 10.84
N LEU A 79 -25.14 12.80 10.47
CA LEU A 79 -25.37 13.74 9.36
C LEU A 79 -25.47 13.00 8.02
N LEU A 80 -24.61 12.01 7.77
CA LEU A 80 -24.69 11.17 6.58
C LEU A 80 -26.01 10.39 6.53
N GLY A 81 -26.49 9.90 7.67
CA GLY A 81 -27.81 9.26 7.77
C GLY A 81 -28.96 10.20 7.41
N LEU A 82 -28.90 11.47 7.84
CA LEU A 82 -29.87 12.49 7.45
C LEU A 82 -29.84 12.77 5.94
N LEU A 83 -28.65 12.82 5.32
CA LEU A 83 -28.52 12.96 3.87
C LEU A 83 -29.06 11.74 3.13
N CYS A 84 -28.74 10.54 3.62
CA CYS A 84 -29.20 9.28 3.04
C CYS A 84 -30.72 9.10 3.11
N LEU A 85 -31.44 9.75 4.03
CA LEU A 85 -32.92 9.65 4.10
C LEU A 85 -33.59 10.08 2.79
N VAL A 86 -32.98 11.00 2.04
CA VAL A 86 -33.51 11.48 0.75
C VAL A 86 -33.26 10.50 -0.38
N VAL A 87 -32.17 9.73 -0.30
CA VAL A 87 -31.74 8.81 -1.37
C VAL A 87 -32.24 7.39 -1.13
N SER A 88 -32.10 6.88 0.10
CA SER A 88 -32.52 5.55 0.50
C SER A 88 -32.72 5.42 2.01
N LEU A 89 -33.94 5.01 2.39
CA LEU A 89 -34.29 4.69 3.78
C LEU A 89 -33.37 3.62 4.38
N GLN A 90 -32.94 2.63 3.60
CA GLN A 90 -32.07 1.55 4.08
C GLN A 90 -30.67 2.07 4.43
N GLY A 91 -30.09 2.91 3.56
CA GLY A 91 -28.79 3.55 3.82
C GLY A 91 -28.84 4.47 5.04
N ALA A 92 -29.96 5.18 5.23
CA ALA A 92 -30.19 6.01 6.40
C ALA A 92 -30.24 5.19 7.70
N LEU A 93 -31.00 4.09 7.73
CA LEU A 93 -31.10 3.21 8.90
C LEU A 93 -29.75 2.61 9.30
N LEU A 94 -28.95 2.16 8.33
CA LEU A 94 -27.59 1.65 8.58
C LEU A 94 -26.67 2.74 9.15
N SER A 95 -26.75 3.95 8.61
CA SER A 95 -25.95 5.09 9.08
C SER A 95 -26.35 5.54 10.48
N PHE A 96 -27.65 5.58 10.80
CA PHE A 96 -28.12 5.87 12.15
C PHE A 96 -27.74 4.78 13.16
N LEU A 97 -27.77 3.51 12.75
CA LEU A 97 -27.31 2.41 13.60
C LEU A 97 -25.80 2.53 13.90
N ALA A 98 -25.00 2.90 12.91
CA ALA A 98 -23.57 3.17 13.09
C ALA A 98 -23.33 4.36 14.04
N ALA A 99 -24.07 5.46 13.85
CA ALA A 99 -24.01 6.62 14.74
C ALA A 99 -24.40 6.28 16.18
N ALA A 100 -25.47 5.49 16.37
CA ALA A 100 -25.93 5.03 17.67
C ALA A 100 -24.89 4.17 18.42
N LEU A 101 -24.10 3.37 17.68
CA LEU A 101 -23.03 2.54 18.24
C LEU A 101 -21.78 3.34 18.63
N LEU A 102 -21.49 4.42 17.89
CA LEU A 102 -20.31 5.28 18.08
C LEU A 102 -20.51 6.32 19.19
N LEU A 103 -21.70 6.93 19.28
CA LEU A 103 -21.99 8.03 20.19
C LEU A 103 -22.00 7.57 21.66
N PRO A 104 -21.11 8.09 22.52
CA PRO A 104 -21.02 7.68 23.92
C PRO A 104 -22.33 7.81 24.73
N PRO A 105 -23.18 8.85 24.55
CA PRO A 105 -24.44 8.97 25.29
C PRO A 105 -25.41 7.81 25.06
N ILE A 106 -25.56 7.39 23.79
CA ILE A 106 -26.47 6.30 23.42
C ILE A 106 -25.94 4.98 23.98
N ARG A 107 -24.63 4.77 23.86
CA ARG A 107 -23.93 3.60 24.38
C ARG A 107 -24.05 3.46 25.90
N ASN A 108 -23.83 4.55 26.65
CA ASN A 108 -23.92 4.53 28.11
C ASN A 108 -25.34 4.18 28.56
N LYS A 109 -26.36 4.72 27.88
CA LYS A 109 -27.77 4.38 28.14
C LYS A 109 -28.07 2.90 27.86
N PHE A 110 -27.49 2.34 26.81
CA PHE A 110 -27.62 0.92 26.47
C PHE A 110 -26.93 0.01 27.50
N TYR A 111 -25.70 0.34 27.92
CA TYR A 111 -24.97 -0.42 28.94
C TYR A 111 -25.68 -0.40 30.29
N ASN A 112 -26.21 0.74 30.71
CA ASN A 112 -26.96 0.84 31.96
C ASN A 112 -28.26 0.00 31.95
N ARG A 113 -28.83 -0.26 30.78
CA ARG A 113 -30.06 -1.06 30.61
C ARG A 113 -29.79 -2.56 30.47
N THR A 114 -28.73 -2.93 29.75
CA THR A 114 -28.48 -4.32 29.35
C THR A 114 -27.43 -5.02 30.19
N ASN A 115 -26.59 -4.26 30.91
CA ASN A 115 -25.45 -4.78 31.67
C ASN A 115 -24.45 -5.61 30.83
N ILE A 116 -24.49 -5.49 29.48
CA ILE A 116 -23.60 -6.20 28.56
C ILE A 116 -22.44 -5.29 28.17
N THR A 117 -21.24 -5.59 28.65
CA THR A 117 -20.02 -4.87 28.27
C THR A 117 -19.45 -5.40 26.96
N ILE A 118 -19.62 -4.64 25.87
CA ILE A 118 -19.06 -5.01 24.56
C ILE A 118 -17.53 -4.79 24.59
N LYS A 119 -16.74 -5.81 24.29
CA LYS A 119 -15.26 -5.72 24.20
C LYS A 119 -14.83 -4.71 23.11
N PRO A 120 -13.77 -3.90 23.31
CA PRO A 120 -13.32 -2.90 22.34
C PRO A 120 -13.08 -3.44 20.92
N VAL A 121 -12.51 -4.65 20.81
CA VAL A 121 -12.23 -5.30 19.51
C VAL A 121 -13.52 -5.56 18.72
N LEU A 122 -14.57 -6.03 19.39
CA LEU A 122 -15.86 -6.30 18.75
C LEU A 122 -16.54 -4.99 18.28
N ARG A 123 -16.26 -3.87 18.96
CA ARG A 123 -16.73 -2.55 18.54
C ARG A 123 -16.07 -2.14 17.23
N LEU A 124 -14.74 -2.27 17.16
CA LEU A 124 -13.97 -1.93 15.96
C LEU A 124 -14.45 -2.77 14.75
N SER A 125 -14.66 -4.07 14.94
CA SER A 125 -15.15 -4.94 13.86
C SER A 125 -16.56 -4.57 13.41
N ALA A 126 -17.46 -4.23 14.34
CA ALA A 126 -18.82 -3.80 14.00
C ALA A 126 -18.83 -2.49 13.19
N ILE A 127 -17.99 -1.52 13.57
CA ILE A 127 -17.83 -0.25 12.84
C ILE A 127 -17.28 -0.50 11.43
N LEU A 128 -16.26 -1.35 11.30
CA LEU A 128 -15.67 -1.69 10.01
C LEU A 128 -16.71 -2.33 9.08
N PHE A 129 -17.50 -3.28 9.60
CA PHE A 129 -18.53 -3.97 8.82
C PHE A 129 -19.65 -3.01 8.38
N LEU A 130 -20.08 -2.09 9.25
CA LEU A 130 -21.05 -1.06 8.90
C LEU A 130 -20.50 -0.09 7.85
N PHE A 131 -19.23 0.30 7.95
CA PHE A 131 -18.60 1.18 6.96
C PHE A 131 -18.49 0.51 5.58
N ILE A 132 -18.08 -0.76 5.54
CA ILE A 132 -18.08 -1.56 4.31
C ILE A 132 -19.50 -1.68 3.75
N GLY A 133 -20.50 -1.92 4.60
CA GLY A 133 -21.90 -1.98 4.19
C GLY A 133 -22.40 -0.68 3.56
N VAL A 134 -22.06 0.48 4.15
CA VAL A 134 -22.40 1.80 3.59
C VAL A 134 -21.69 2.04 2.26
N ILE A 135 -20.40 1.72 2.15
CA ILE A 135 -19.65 1.84 0.90
C ILE A 135 -20.23 0.93 -0.18
N PHE A 136 -20.47 -0.35 0.14
CA PHE A 136 -21.04 -1.30 -0.80
C PHE A 136 -22.44 -0.86 -1.26
N PHE A 137 -23.24 -0.29 -0.35
CA PHE A 137 -24.54 0.28 -0.70
C PHE A 137 -24.41 1.50 -1.63
N MET A 138 -23.48 2.42 -1.33
CA MET A 138 -23.23 3.59 -2.19
C MET A 138 -22.73 3.19 -3.58
N ILE A 139 -21.86 2.18 -3.69
CA ILE A 139 -21.37 1.65 -4.97
C ILE A 139 -22.49 0.90 -5.70
N GLY A 140 -23.31 0.12 -4.98
CA GLY A 140 -24.40 -0.67 -5.56
C GLY A 140 -25.59 0.18 -6.06
N GLN A 141 -25.76 1.39 -5.52
CA GLN A 141 -26.70 2.40 -6.03
C GLN A 141 -26.10 3.20 -7.19
N GLY A 142 -24.79 3.06 -7.44
CA GLY A 142 -24.04 3.74 -8.49
C GLY A 142 -24.36 3.16 -9.85
N THR A 143 -25.59 3.43 -10.30
CA THR A 143 -26.17 3.09 -11.61
C THR A 143 -26.14 1.58 -11.90
N PRO A 144 -27.14 0.99 -12.58
CA PRO A 144 -26.74 -0.09 -13.46
C PRO A 144 -25.55 0.50 -14.22
N THR A 145 -24.41 -0.17 -14.21
CA THR A 145 -23.65 -0.14 -15.44
C THR A 145 -24.68 -0.59 -16.49
N GLU A 146 -25.42 0.35 -17.06
CA GLU A 146 -25.10 0.80 -18.40
C GLU A 146 -23.57 0.76 -18.52
N TYR A 147 -23.06 -0.48 -18.61
CA TYR A 147 -22.43 -0.92 -19.82
C TYR A 147 -23.23 -0.17 -20.88
N ALA A 148 -22.70 0.99 -21.25
CA ALA A 148 -22.59 1.33 -22.63
C ALA A 148 -22.35 0.02 -23.36
N ASN A 149 -23.46 -0.65 -23.68
CA ASN A 149 -23.71 -1.10 -25.00
C ASN A 149 -23.06 -0.05 -25.90
N PRO A 150 -22.06 -0.40 -26.72
CA PRO A 150 -21.63 0.49 -27.77
C PRO A 150 -22.76 0.58 -28.81
N GLU A 151 -23.86 1.22 -28.40
CA GLU A 151 -24.98 1.71 -29.19
C GLU A 151 -25.13 3.23 -28.99
N ASP A 152 -24.05 3.93 -28.62
CA ASP A 152 -23.77 5.25 -29.20
C ASP A 152 -22.87 5.05 -30.43
N PRO A 153 -23.45 4.95 -31.64
CA PRO A 153 -22.73 5.14 -32.90
C PRO A 153 -22.37 6.61 -33.15
N GLU A 154 -21.97 7.39 -32.14
CA GLU A 154 -21.85 8.86 -32.26
C GLU A 154 -20.46 9.43 -31.91
N LEU A 155 -19.39 8.65 -32.08
CA LEU A 155 -18.04 9.21 -32.24
C LEU A 155 -17.24 8.54 -33.37
N LEU A 156 -17.92 8.28 -34.50
CA LEU A 156 -17.30 8.02 -35.81
C LEU A 156 -17.84 8.95 -36.91
N THR A 157 -18.48 10.05 -36.54
CA THR A 157 -19.11 10.98 -37.49
C THR A 157 -18.78 12.45 -37.20
N SER A 158 -17.50 12.85 -37.24
CA SER A 158 -17.14 14.17 -37.81
C SER A 158 -15.63 14.39 -37.88
N GLU A 159 -14.94 13.75 -38.82
CA GLU A 159 -13.73 14.39 -39.38
C GLU A 159 -13.37 13.83 -40.76
N ASN A 160 -14.31 13.83 -41.71
CA ASN A 160 -14.01 13.63 -43.12
C ASN A 160 -15.07 14.33 -44.00
N ASN A 161 -15.13 15.66 -43.90
CA ASN A 161 -15.61 16.50 -45.00
C ASN A 161 -14.44 17.39 -45.42
N SER A 162 -13.48 16.79 -46.13
CA SER A 162 -12.52 17.51 -46.95
C SER A 162 -12.93 17.28 -48.41
N PRO A 163 -13.15 18.35 -49.21
CA PRO A 163 -13.66 18.23 -50.56
C PRO A 163 -12.69 17.45 -51.43
N SER A 164 -13.24 16.43 -52.07
CA SER A 164 -12.69 15.66 -53.18
C SER A 164 -11.83 16.53 -54.12
N PRO A 165 -10.53 16.22 -54.29
CA PRO A 165 -9.84 16.53 -55.52
C PRO A 165 -10.27 15.50 -56.57
N GLU A 166 -10.64 16.04 -57.73
CA GLU A 166 -11.02 15.34 -58.95
C GLU A 166 -10.30 14.00 -59.17
N MET A 167 -11.14 13.00 -59.34
CA MET A 167 -10.88 11.64 -59.78
C MET A 167 -10.01 11.62 -61.05
N LYS A 168 -8.73 11.28 -60.86
CA LYS A 168 -7.87 10.71 -61.91
C LYS A 168 -7.83 9.20 -61.70
N ASP A 169 -8.02 8.44 -62.77
CA ASP A 169 -8.07 6.97 -62.84
C ASP A 169 -7.09 6.28 -61.86
N TYR A 170 -7.61 5.81 -60.73
CA TYR A 170 -6.90 4.96 -59.78
C TYR A 170 -7.25 3.47 -60.04
N PRO A 171 -6.27 2.56 -60.04
CA PRO A 171 -6.51 1.14 -60.34
C PRO A 171 -7.34 0.48 -59.22
N ALA A 172 -8.34 -0.31 -59.62
CA ALA A 172 -9.36 -0.95 -58.77
C ALA A 172 -8.85 -1.95 -57.71
N THR A 173 -7.53 -2.09 -57.51
CA THR A 173 -6.90 -3.05 -56.59
C THR A 173 -6.76 -2.53 -55.16
N GLU A 174 -6.76 -1.22 -54.91
CA GLU A 174 -6.59 -0.67 -53.55
C GLU A 174 -7.87 -0.76 -52.70
N ALA A 175 -9.04 -0.81 -53.35
CA ALA A 175 -10.33 -0.88 -52.65
C ALA A 175 -10.54 -2.22 -51.90
N THR A 176 -9.95 -3.32 -52.39
CA THR A 176 -10.14 -4.64 -51.78
C THR A 176 -9.32 -4.83 -50.50
N GLU A 177 -8.11 -4.26 -50.44
CA GLU A 177 -7.23 -4.41 -49.28
C GLU A 177 -7.78 -3.66 -48.04
N ALA A 178 -8.32 -2.45 -48.24
CA ALA A 178 -8.94 -1.68 -47.18
C ALA A 178 -10.15 -2.41 -46.56
N GLU A 179 -10.99 -3.04 -47.39
CA GLU A 179 -12.13 -3.82 -46.94
C GLU A 179 -11.70 -5.06 -46.12
N GLU A 180 -10.65 -5.75 -46.56
CA GLU A 180 -10.09 -6.90 -45.84
C GLU A 180 -9.49 -6.51 -44.48
N ILE A 181 -8.79 -5.37 -44.40
CA ILE A 181 -8.25 -4.82 -43.15
C ILE A 181 -9.38 -4.50 -42.17
N GLU A 182 -10.49 -3.90 -42.65
CA GLU A 182 -11.64 -3.59 -41.81
C GLU A 182 -12.37 -4.85 -41.32
N LYS A 183 -12.58 -5.84 -42.20
CA LYS A 183 -13.10 -7.15 -41.81
C LYS A 183 -12.23 -7.80 -40.74
N ARG A 184 -10.91 -7.76 -40.90
CA ARG A 184 -9.97 -8.31 -39.93
C ARG A 184 -10.03 -7.58 -38.59
N LYS A 185 -10.12 -6.25 -38.60
CA LYS A 185 -10.32 -5.43 -37.39
C LYS A 185 -11.56 -5.87 -36.62
N ASN A 186 -12.70 -5.97 -37.31
CA ASN A 186 -13.97 -6.32 -36.69
C ASN A 186 -13.96 -7.75 -36.11
N GLN A 187 -13.33 -8.69 -36.82
CA GLN A 187 -13.11 -10.04 -36.30
C GLN A 187 -12.28 -10.03 -35.01
N LEU A 188 -11.17 -9.31 -34.96
CA LEU A 188 -10.32 -9.22 -33.77
C LEU A 188 -11.05 -8.60 -32.57
N LEU A 189 -11.88 -7.58 -32.82
CA LEU A 189 -12.71 -6.96 -31.78
C LEU A 189 -13.78 -7.92 -31.24
N LEU A 190 -14.36 -8.76 -32.10
CA LEU A 190 -15.29 -9.81 -31.68
C LEU A 190 -14.60 -10.86 -30.81
N GLU A 191 -13.42 -11.33 -31.22
CA GLU A 191 -12.62 -12.29 -30.45
C GLU A 191 -12.22 -11.72 -29.09
N LEU A 192 -11.83 -10.44 -29.03
CA LEU A 192 -11.52 -9.74 -27.78
C LEU A 192 -12.69 -9.71 -26.80
N ARG A 193 -13.94 -9.55 -27.28
CA ARG A 193 -15.13 -9.61 -26.41
C ARG A 193 -15.32 -10.97 -25.75
N GLY A 194 -14.85 -12.05 -26.39
CA GLY A 194 -14.91 -13.41 -25.85
C GLY A 194 -13.82 -13.74 -24.83
N ILE A 195 -12.75 -12.94 -24.74
CA ILE A 195 -11.63 -13.21 -23.83
C ILE A 195 -11.92 -12.51 -22.49
N PRO A 196 -11.94 -13.25 -21.36
CA PRO A 196 -12.08 -12.63 -20.04
C PRO A 196 -10.97 -11.61 -19.77
N ALA A 197 -11.31 -10.48 -19.15
CA ALA A 197 -10.36 -9.39 -18.89
C ALA A 197 -9.15 -9.82 -18.02
N SER A 198 -9.27 -10.90 -17.26
CA SER A 198 -8.20 -11.47 -16.42
C SER A 198 -7.16 -12.29 -17.20
N GLN A 199 -7.43 -12.64 -18.46
CA GLN A 199 -6.51 -13.35 -19.33
C GLN A 199 -5.59 -12.36 -20.05
N TYR A 200 -4.71 -11.72 -19.29
CA TYR A 200 -3.87 -10.60 -19.76
C TYR A 200 -3.03 -10.93 -20.99
N ALA A 201 -2.40 -12.11 -21.04
CA ALA A 201 -1.55 -12.52 -22.17
C ALA A 201 -2.32 -12.67 -23.49
N GLN A 202 -3.54 -13.23 -23.45
CA GLN A 202 -4.36 -13.39 -24.65
C GLN A 202 -4.89 -12.04 -25.15
N ASN A 203 -5.34 -11.18 -24.24
CA ASN A 203 -5.76 -9.82 -24.56
C ASN A 203 -4.61 -9.02 -25.19
N GLU A 204 -3.42 -9.02 -24.56
CA GLU A 204 -2.23 -8.33 -25.09
C GLU A 204 -1.91 -8.79 -26.52
N LYS A 205 -1.94 -10.11 -26.78
CA LYS A 205 -1.69 -10.66 -28.13
C LYS A 205 -2.67 -10.12 -29.17
N LYS A 206 -3.96 -10.03 -28.84
CA LYS A 206 -4.97 -9.50 -29.77
C LYS A 206 -4.87 -8.00 -29.99
N TYR A 207 -4.57 -7.23 -28.95
CA TYR A 207 -4.30 -5.80 -29.11
C TYR A 207 -2.99 -5.55 -29.88
N ASN A 208 -1.98 -6.42 -29.80
CA ASN A 208 -0.80 -6.36 -30.67
C ASN A 208 -1.18 -6.51 -32.15
N GLU A 209 -2.05 -7.47 -32.50
CA GLU A 209 -2.53 -7.62 -33.88
C GLU A 209 -3.26 -6.35 -34.37
N LEU A 210 -4.09 -5.74 -33.52
CA LEU A 210 -4.77 -4.48 -33.84
C LEU A 210 -3.81 -3.29 -34.01
N VAL A 211 -2.77 -3.19 -33.19
CA VAL A 211 -1.74 -2.14 -33.34
C VAL A 211 -0.95 -2.32 -34.63
N ASN A 212 -0.66 -3.56 -35.03
CA ASN A 212 0.04 -3.81 -36.29
C ASN A 212 -0.79 -3.38 -37.52
N LEU A 213 -2.11 -3.55 -37.46
CA LEU A 213 -3.03 -3.10 -38.52
C LEU A 213 -3.32 -1.60 -38.47
N PHE A 214 -3.28 -0.98 -37.28
CA PHE A 214 -3.61 0.42 -37.07
C PHE A 214 -2.59 1.08 -36.12
N PRO A 215 -1.36 1.34 -36.58
CA PRO A 215 -0.26 1.82 -35.73
C PRO A 215 -0.55 3.19 -35.10
N ASP A 216 -1.28 4.05 -35.80
CA ASP A 216 -1.62 5.40 -35.32
C ASP A 216 -2.81 5.43 -34.33
N ASN A 217 -3.44 4.28 -34.10
CA ASN A 217 -4.58 4.19 -33.19
C ASN A 217 -4.12 4.19 -31.72
N THR A 218 -4.16 5.38 -31.11
CA THR A 218 -3.75 5.59 -29.71
C THR A 218 -4.54 4.76 -28.70
N PHE A 219 -5.78 4.37 -29.00
CA PHE A 219 -6.59 3.53 -28.12
C PHE A 219 -6.04 2.09 -28.07
N PHE A 220 -5.74 1.48 -29.22
CA PHE A 220 -5.16 0.14 -29.26
C PHE A 220 -3.78 0.06 -28.60
N LEU A 221 -2.95 1.09 -28.82
CA LEU A 221 -1.65 1.23 -28.15
C LEU A 221 -1.79 1.24 -26.61
N LYS A 222 -2.68 2.10 -26.08
CA LYS A 222 -2.94 2.18 -24.63
C LYS A 222 -3.46 0.87 -24.05
N LYS A 223 -4.36 0.18 -24.76
CA LYS A 223 -4.91 -1.11 -24.31
C LYS A 223 -3.85 -2.21 -24.30
N ARG A 224 -3.04 -2.33 -25.36
CA ARG A 224 -1.90 -3.26 -25.38
C ARG A 224 -0.99 -3.05 -24.18
N ASP A 225 -0.57 -1.81 -23.94
CA ASP A 225 0.35 -1.47 -22.86
C ASP A 225 -0.24 -1.75 -21.47
N PHE A 226 -1.54 -1.49 -21.31
CA PHE A 226 -2.27 -1.84 -20.10
C PHE A 226 -2.20 -3.35 -19.81
N TYR A 227 -2.51 -4.20 -20.80
CA TYR A 227 -2.50 -5.65 -20.60
C TYR A 227 -1.08 -6.19 -20.38
N ARG A 228 -0.09 -5.63 -21.08
CA ARG A 228 1.33 -5.92 -20.86
C ARG A 228 1.76 -5.63 -19.41
N SER A 229 1.39 -4.46 -18.88
CA SER A 229 1.66 -4.09 -17.49
C SER A 229 0.95 -5.02 -16.50
N LYS A 230 -0.32 -5.37 -16.76
CA LYS A 230 -1.08 -6.29 -15.88
C LYS A 230 -0.54 -7.70 -15.86
N ARG A 231 -0.02 -8.19 -16.99
CA ARG A 231 0.69 -9.48 -17.06
C ARG A 231 1.95 -9.45 -16.19
N ALA A 232 2.81 -8.45 -16.36
CA ALA A 232 4.03 -8.31 -15.57
C ALA A 232 3.74 -8.19 -14.05
N GLU A 233 2.71 -7.43 -13.67
CA GLU A 233 2.26 -7.31 -12.27
C GLU A 233 1.82 -8.68 -11.70
N LYS A 234 1.09 -9.48 -12.48
CA LYS A 234 0.63 -10.81 -12.06
C LYS A 234 1.79 -11.80 -11.90
N GLU A 235 2.73 -11.79 -12.85
CA GLU A 235 3.95 -12.62 -12.80
C GLU A 235 4.81 -12.24 -11.58
N ALA A 236 5.03 -10.95 -11.32
CA ALA A 236 5.76 -10.49 -10.14
C ALA A 236 5.10 -10.95 -8.83
N LYS A 237 3.76 -10.85 -8.71
CA LYS A 237 3.03 -11.34 -7.54
C LYS A 237 3.12 -12.85 -7.36
N GLN A 238 3.20 -13.63 -8.45
CA GLN A 238 3.39 -15.08 -8.37
C GLN A 238 4.78 -15.41 -7.85
N LEU A 239 5.82 -14.73 -8.35
CA LEU A 239 7.19 -14.92 -7.90
C LEU A 239 7.37 -14.62 -6.40
N VAL A 240 6.76 -13.55 -5.88
CA VAL A 240 6.78 -13.25 -4.44
C VAL A 240 6.14 -14.38 -3.62
N LYS A 241 4.98 -14.89 -4.06
CA LYS A 241 4.28 -15.99 -3.36
C LYS A 241 5.03 -17.33 -3.43
N GLU A 242 5.83 -17.55 -4.45
CA GLU A 242 6.67 -18.74 -4.58
C GLU A 242 7.94 -18.60 -3.72
N GLY A 243 8.54 -17.40 -3.69
CA GLY A 243 9.67 -17.08 -2.81
C GLY A 243 9.36 -17.27 -1.33
N ASP A 244 8.17 -16.87 -0.87
CA ASP A 244 7.75 -17.04 0.53
C ASP A 244 7.61 -18.51 0.98
N ARG A 245 7.59 -19.48 0.05
CA ARG A 245 7.47 -20.92 0.37
C ARG A 245 8.83 -21.65 0.39
N GLY A 246 9.91 -20.99 -0.01
CA GLY A 246 11.26 -21.54 0.02
C GLY A 246 11.89 -21.40 1.40
N ASN A 247 12.24 -22.54 2.01
CA ASN A 247 12.82 -22.64 3.35
C ASN A 247 14.16 -21.88 3.45
N GLY A 248 14.18 -20.78 4.22
CA GLY A 248 15.17 -20.57 5.29
C GLY A 248 16.65 -20.31 4.97
N GLU A 249 17.07 -20.03 3.73
CA GLU A 249 18.42 -19.54 3.47
C GLU A 249 18.40 -18.21 2.71
N SER A 250 18.96 -17.20 3.37
CA SER A 250 18.86 -15.77 3.07
C SER A 250 19.15 -15.42 1.62
N ARG A 251 18.08 -15.15 0.87
CA ARG A 251 18.13 -14.37 -0.36
C ARG A 251 18.13 -12.90 0.02
N VAL A 252 19.20 -12.20 -0.35
CA VAL A 252 19.44 -10.81 0.02
C VAL A 252 18.41 -9.93 -0.68
N ASN A 253 17.26 -9.74 -0.03
CA ASN A 253 16.30 -8.72 -0.41
C ASN A 253 16.82 -7.37 0.07
N PHE A 254 17.59 -6.68 -0.78
CA PHE A 254 17.94 -5.30 -0.53
C PHE A 254 17.27 -4.38 -1.53
N ILE A 255 16.97 -3.17 -1.06
CA ILE A 255 16.31 -2.13 -1.83
C ILE A 255 17.24 -0.95 -1.89
N GLU A 256 17.61 -0.55 -3.10
CA GLU A 256 18.37 0.67 -3.33
C GLU A 256 17.39 1.79 -3.66
N ASN A 257 17.63 2.98 -3.09
CA ASN A 257 16.78 4.14 -3.32
C ASN A 257 17.62 5.23 -3.99
N TYR A 258 17.11 5.82 -5.05
CA TYR A 258 17.75 6.92 -5.75
C TYR A 258 16.77 8.08 -5.88
N THR A 259 17.28 9.30 -5.70
CA THR A 259 16.54 10.54 -5.95
C THR A 259 17.18 11.28 -7.10
N CYS A 260 16.38 11.59 -8.13
CA CYS A 260 16.81 12.30 -9.32
C CYS A 260 16.63 13.81 -9.18
N LYS A 261 17.49 14.60 -9.86
CA LYS A 261 17.41 16.08 -9.84
C LYS A 261 16.06 16.62 -10.29
N SER A 262 15.35 15.88 -11.13
CA SER A 262 14.00 16.19 -11.60
C SER A 262 12.89 15.92 -10.57
N GLY A 263 13.23 15.45 -9.37
CA GLY A 263 12.27 15.06 -8.34
C GLY A 263 11.76 13.62 -8.49
N TYR A 264 12.27 12.86 -9.45
CA TYR A 264 11.93 11.45 -9.57
C TYR A 264 12.55 10.63 -8.42
N SER A 265 11.79 9.68 -7.89
CA SER A 265 12.29 8.67 -6.95
C SER A 265 12.35 7.33 -7.65
N ILE A 266 13.49 6.65 -7.56
CA ILE A 266 13.70 5.32 -8.13
C ILE A 266 14.00 4.38 -6.98
N MET A 267 13.35 3.22 -6.98
CA MET A 267 13.72 2.14 -6.09
C MET A 267 14.11 0.94 -6.95
N LEU A 268 15.31 0.40 -6.73
CA LEU A 268 15.70 -0.91 -7.24
C LEU A 268 15.48 -1.93 -6.14
N ARG A 269 14.95 -3.09 -6.50
CA ARG A 269 14.77 -4.21 -5.58
C ARG A 269 15.36 -5.43 -6.23
N HIS A 270 16.31 -6.02 -5.51
CA HIS A 270 17.00 -7.25 -5.89
C HIS A 270 16.32 -8.40 -5.14
N ILE A 271 15.72 -9.34 -5.87
CA ILE A 271 15.11 -10.56 -5.32
C ILE A 271 15.71 -11.74 -6.07
N ASP A 272 16.61 -12.47 -5.41
CA ASP A 272 17.35 -13.58 -6.02
C ASP A 272 18.18 -13.09 -7.22
N ASP A 273 18.03 -13.72 -8.39
CA ASP A 273 18.65 -13.33 -9.65
C ASP A 273 17.71 -12.46 -10.51
N LYS A 274 16.80 -11.72 -9.87
CA LYS A 274 15.80 -10.88 -10.54
C LYS A 274 15.75 -9.48 -9.96
N ASP A 275 15.78 -8.51 -10.86
CA ASP A 275 15.73 -7.10 -10.51
C ASP A 275 14.41 -6.46 -10.91
N PHE A 276 13.98 -5.55 -10.05
CA PHE A 276 12.76 -4.78 -10.24
C PHE A 276 13.06 -3.30 -10.02
N ILE A 277 12.48 -2.45 -10.87
CA ILE A 277 12.54 -0.99 -10.74
C ILE A 277 11.16 -0.43 -10.41
N GLN A 278 11.12 0.54 -9.51
CA GLN A 278 9.96 1.35 -9.19
C GLN A 278 10.31 2.81 -9.46
N ILE A 279 9.43 3.57 -10.13
CA ILE A 279 9.69 4.98 -10.46
C ILE A 279 8.51 5.81 -9.97
N ASN A 280 8.73 6.81 -9.12
CA ASN A 280 7.70 7.67 -8.51
C ASN A 280 6.55 6.90 -7.85
N GLY A 281 6.85 5.77 -7.21
CA GLY A 281 5.84 4.94 -6.55
C GLY A 281 4.90 4.21 -7.50
N THR A 282 5.24 4.09 -8.80
CA THR A 282 4.53 3.19 -9.72
C THR A 282 4.59 1.74 -9.21
N GLY A 283 3.91 0.79 -9.85
CA GLY A 283 4.16 -0.63 -9.55
C GLY A 283 5.63 -1.01 -9.79
N TRP A 284 6.09 -2.09 -9.14
CA TRP A 284 7.38 -2.72 -9.44
C TRP A 284 7.34 -3.28 -10.87
N LEU A 285 8.30 -2.86 -11.68
CA LEU A 285 8.46 -3.31 -13.06
C LEU A 285 9.70 -4.20 -13.13
N PRO A 286 9.63 -5.40 -13.74
CA PRO A 286 10.81 -6.20 -13.95
C PRO A 286 11.77 -5.49 -14.90
N VAL A 287 13.06 -5.61 -14.63
CA VAL A 287 14.14 -5.08 -15.47
C VAL A 287 15.11 -6.19 -15.81
N ALA A 288 15.67 -6.14 -17.02
CA ALA A 288 16.82 -6.97 -17.36
C ALA A 288 18.08 -6.26 -16.85
N GLU A 289 18.90 -6.97 -16.11
CA GLU A 289 20.22 -6.52 -15.67
C GLU A 289 21.28 -6.99 -16.67
N TYR A 290 22.17 -6.09 -17.06
CA TYR A 290 23.40 -6.45 -17.77
C TYR A 290 24.56 -5.54 -17.37
N ASN A 291 25.76 -6.13 -17.35
CA ASN A 291 26.99 -5.41 -17.03
C ASN A 291 27.59 -4.81 -18.31
N ASP A 292 27.66 -3.49 -18.36
CA ASP A 292 28.43 -2.78 -19.39
C ASP A 292 29.90 -2.67 -18.92
N TRP A 293 30.67 -3.72 -19.25
CA TRP A 293 32.08 -3.84 -18.85
C TRP A 293 32.98 -2.74 -19.43
N SER A 294 32.51 -2.01 -20.45
CA SER A 294 33.26 -0.88 -21.02
C SER A 294 33.22 0.36 -20.13
N LEU A 295 32.21 0.47 -19.27
CA LEU A 295 31.95 1.64 -18.41
C LEU A 295 31.92 1.31 -16.91
N ILE A 296 32.01 0.03 -16.53
CA ILE A 296 31.85 -0.43 -15.14
C ILE A 296 30.47 0.02 -14.60
N GLU A 297 29.45 -0.09 -15.45
CA GLU A 297 28.06 0.28 -15.13
C GLU A 297 27.18 -0.96 -15.12
N THR A 298 26.28 -1.05 -14.14
CA THR A 298 25.19 -2.01 -14.15
C THR A 298 23.97 -1.35 -14.77
N VAL A 299 23.37 -1.99 -15.76
CA VAL A 299 22.26 -1.41 -16.52
C VAL A 299 20.99 -2.19 -16.29
N TYR A 300 19.97 -1.50 -15.79
CA TYR A 300 18.63 -2.02 -15.56
C TYR A 300 17.69 -1.48 -16.64
N GLU A 301 17.21 -2.35 -17.52
CA GLU A 301 16.45 -1.92 -18.70
C GLU A 301 15.09 -2.62 -18.80
N ASN A 302 14.06 -1.83 -19.14
CA ASN A 302 12.78 -2.30 -19.64
C ASN A 302 12.36 -1.45 -20.86
N ASN A 303 11.18 -1.72 -21.40
CA ASN A 303 10.74 -1.08 -22.65
C ASN A 303 10.54 0.45 -22.57
N ARG A 304 10.49 1.02 -21.37
CA ARG A 304 10.25 2.45 -21.15
C ARG A 304 11.42 3.15 -20.48
N TRP A 305 12.20 2.43 -19.70
CA TRP A 305 13.20 2.99 -18.81
C TRP A 305 14.48 2.20 -18.87
N LYS A 306 15.58 2.95 -18.90
CA LYS A 306 16.94 2.43 -18.78
C LYS A 306 17.61 3.16 -17.63
N PHE A 307 17.95 2.45 -16.57
CA PHE A 307 18.64 2.99 -15.42
C PHE A 307 20.06 2.44 -15.39
N ARG A 308 21.05 3.31 -15.54
CA ARG A 308 22.47 2.97 -15.41
C ARG A 308 22.90 3.29 -13.99
N ASP A 309 23.22 2.27 -13.21
CA ASP A 309 23.88 2.45 -11.93
C ASP A 309 25.40 2.59 -12.17
N GLN A 310 25.92 3.77 -11.85
CA GLN A 310 27.35 4.06 -11.95
C GLN A 310 27.95 3.86 -10.57
N ALA A 311 28.88 2.91 -10.47
CA ALA A 311 29.65 2.67 -9.25
C ALA A 311 30.14 4.02 -8.68
N SER A 312 29.80 4.32 -7.42
CA SER A 312 29.95 5.62 -6.70
C SER A 312 28.69 6.47 -6.48
N SER A 313 27.53 5.85 -6.16
CA SER A 313 26.32 6.52 -5.64
C SER A 313 25.59 7.44 -6.62
N ARG A 314 25.80 7.25 -7.92
CA ARG A 314 25.17 8.02 -9.00
C ARG A 314 24.48 7.08 -9.96
N GLY A 315 23.23 7.37 -10.27
CA GLY A 315 22.49 6.68 -11.32
C GLY A 315 22.16 7.63 -12.46
N LEU A 316 21.94 7.10 -13.66
CA LEU A 316 21.36 7.84 -14.77
C LEU A 316 20.08 7.13 -15.20
N LEU A 317 18.94 7.79 -15.02
CA LEU A 317 17.65 7.30 -15.53
C LEU A 317 17.41 7.92 -16.91
N LEU A 318 17.24 7.07 -17.92
CA LEU A 318 16.86 7.45 -19.26
C LEU A 318 15.43 6.94 -19.54
N ASN A 319 14.57 7.84 -20.02
CA ASN A 319 13.28 7.49 -20.58
C ASN A 319 13.46 7.18 -22.07
N VAL A 320 13.23 5.92 -22.46
CA VAL A 320 13.51 5.43 -23.82
C VAL A 320 12.55 6.03 -24.85
N GLU A 321 11.30 6.33 -24.47
CA GLU A 321 10.29 6.87 -25.40
C GLU A 321 10.51 8.36 -25.72
N SER A 322 11.04 9.13 -24.77
CA SER A 322 11.22 10.59 -24.89
C SER A 322 12.66 11.06 -25.03
N ASP A 323 13.62 10.14 -24.96
CA ASP A 323 15.07 10.40 -24.93
C ASP A 323 15.51 11.39 -23.83
N GLN A 324 14.69 11.52 -22.77
CA GLN A 324 14.99 12.37 -21.62
C GLN A 324 15.84 11.63 -20.61
N SER A 325 16.92 12.27 -20.15
CA SER A 325 17.80 11.71 -19.13
C SER A 325 17.77 12.51 -17.83
N TYR A 326 17.91 11.79 -16.72
CA TYR A 326 17.81 12.31 -15.37
C TYR A 326 18.95 11.77 -14.52
N THR A 327 19.76 12.67 -13.97
CA THR A 327 20.81 12.28 -13.03
C THR A 327 20.20 12.00 -11.65
N CYS A 328 20.50 10.82 -11.12
CA CYS A 328 20.01 10.32 -9.85
C CYS A 328 21.16 10.14 -8.86
N LYS A 329 20.88 10.37 -7.58
CA LYS A 329 21.82 10.16 -6.48
C LYS A 329 21.24 9.10 -5.56
N TRP A 330 22.08 8.16 -5.16
CA TRP A 330 21.70 7.16 -4.18
C TRP A 330 21.41 7.84 -2.84
N THR A 331 20.30 7.44 -2.20
CA THR A 331 19.88 7.90 -0.89
C THR A 331 19.89 6.70 0.04
N HIS A 332 20.84 6.66 0.98
CA HIS A 332 20.77 5.71 2.08
C HIS A 332 19.52 5.98 2.91
N ASN A 333 18.65 4.98 3.02
CA ASN A 333 17.69 4.91 4.12
C ASN A 333 18.39 4.12 5.24
N TYR A 334 18.82 4.84 6.28
CA TYR A 334 19.26 4.22 7.55
C TYR A 334 18.07 3.72 8.35
#